data_AF-A0A960Y9G7-F1
#
_entry.id   AF-A0A960Y9G7-F1
#
_cell.length_a   1.000
_cell.length_b   1.000
_cell.length_c   1.000
_cell.angle_alpha   90.00
_cell.angle_beta   90.00
_cell.angle_gamma   90.00
#
_symmetry.space_group_name_H-M   'P 1'
#
loop_
_entity.id
_entity.type
_entity.pdbx_description
1 polymer ?
#
loop_
_entity_poly.entity_id
_entity_poly.type
_entity_poly.pdbx_seq_one_letter_code
_entity_poly.pdbx_strand_id
1 'polypeptide(L)'
;MTHHDPVIERNSLWREIGAEAVGTFALVFAGCGAVMVNDITGGRVTHAGVAMTFGLVIMVMIYATGHISGAHFNPVVTVAFASLGRFPWRRVPGYVVGQVGAALFAALALRLIFGTTANLGATHPSGPLSASIGLETVLTFFLMFVITAVATGARAQGSMAGVAIGGTVALAALFGG
;
A
#
# COMPACT_ATOMS: atom_id res chain seq x y z
N MET A 1 -29.30 6.52 -2.22
CA MET A 1 -29.07 5.97 -0.86
C MET A 1 -27.63 5.49 -0.81
N THR A 2 -26.71 6.34 -0.36
CA THR A 2 -25.29 5.99 -0.21
C THR A 2 -25.13 5.23 1.10
N HIS A 3 -24.65 3.99 1.03
CA HIS A 3 -24.25 3.22 2.22
C HIS A 3 -23.02 3.90 2.82
N HIS A 4 -23.24 4.83 3.76
CA HIS A 4 -22.16 5.48 4.49
C HIS A 4 -21.80 4.63 5.71
N ASP A 5 -20.54 4.19 5.79
CA ASP A 5 -20.04 3.45 6.95
C ASP A 5 -19.89 4.39 8.17
N PRO A 6 -20.65 4.16 9.25
CA PRO A 6 -20.72 5.07 10.41
C PRO A 6 -19.44 5.07 11.27
N VAL A 7 -18.41 4.28 10.93
CA VAL A 7 -17.15 4.20 11.69
C VAL A 7 -16.19 5.35 11.31
N ILE A 8 -16.10 5.68 10.01
CA ILE A 8 -15.20 6.75 9.50
C ILE A 8 -15.69 8.15 9.91
N GLU A 9 -17.01 8.35 10.06
CA GLU A 9 -17.53 9.64 10.55
C GLU A 9 -17.25 9.91 12.03
N ARG A 10 -16.97 8.87 12.81
CA ARG A 10 -16.75 8.97 14.27
C ARG A 10 -15.31 9.30 14.64
N ASN A 11 -14.36 9.00 13.74
CA ASN A 11 -12.96 9.30 13.94
C ASN A 11 -12.63 10.72 13.46
N SER A 12 -11.80 11.43 14.23
CA SER A 12 -11.26 12.71 13.77
C SER A 12 -10.35 12.47 12.58
N LEU A 13 -10.44 13.31 11.55
CA LEU A 13 -9.59 13.24 10.34
C LEU A 13 -8.08 13.12 10.65
N TRP A 14 -7.60 13.78 11.71
CA TRP A 14 -6.20 13.70 12.12
C TRP A 14 -5.76 12.30 12.57
N ARG A 15 -6.65 11.53 13.21
CA ARG A 15 -6.38 10.14 13.60
C ARG A 15 -6.29 9.24 12.38
N GLU A 16 -7.14 9.48 11.39
CA GLU A 16 -7.12 8.76 10.11
C GLU A 16 -5.83 9.05 9.33
N ILE A 17 -5.47 10.33 9.17
CA ILE A 17 -4.24 10.74 8.50
C ILE A 17 -3.02 10.15 9.21
N GLY A 18 -3.01 10.13 10.55
CA GLY A 18 -1.93 9.49 11.31
C GLY A 18 -1.82 7.98 11.06
N ALA A 19 -2.95 7.26 11.02
CA ALA A 19 -3.00 5.85 10.69
C ALA A 19 -2.54 5.55 9.24
N GLU A 20 -2.95 6.39 8.29
CA GLU A 20 -2.47 6.31 6.89
C GLU A 20 -0.97 6.57 6.79
N ALA A 21 -0.46 7.58 7.49
CA ALA A 21 0.97 7.89 7.51
C ALA A 21 1.79 6.73 8.08
N VAL A 22 1.36 6.11 9.20
CA VAL A 22 2.05 4.95 9.78
C VAL A 22 2.07 3.78 8.80
N GLY A 23 0.94 3.47 8.17
CA GLY A 23 0.85 2.35 7.24
C GLY A 23 1.66 2.58 5.95
N THR A 24 1.60 3.78 5.37
CA THR A 24 2.42 4.12 4.20
C THR A 24 3.91 4.17 4.51
N PHE A 25 4.29 4.70 5.69
CA PHE A 25 5.68 4.65 6.13
C PHE A 25 6.16 3.20 6.24
N ALA A 26 5.39 2.34 6.93
CA ALA A 26 5.75 0.93 7.10
C ALA A 26 5.87 0.21 5.75
N LEU A 27 4.92 0.45 4.83
CA LEU A 27 4.94 -0.11 3.49
C LEU A 27 6.25 0.22 2.74
N VAL A 28 6.58 1.51 2.64
CA VAL A 28 7.78 1.96 1.91
C VAL A 28 9.04 1.50 2.64
N PHE A 29 9.10 1.66 3.96
CA PHE A 29 10.26 1.29 4.75
C PHE A 29 10.56 -0.20 4.67
N ALA A 30 9.55 -1.07 4.83
CA ALA A 30 9.74 -2.51 4.79
C ALA A 30 9.96 -3.03 3.36
N GLY A 31 9.14 -2.60 2.40
CA GLY A 31 9.21 -3.08 1.02
C GLY A 31 10.49 -2.63 0.31
N CYS A 32 10.73 -1.32 0.24
CA CYS A 32 11.96 -0.80 -0.36
C CYS A 32 13.19 -1.19 0.47
N GLY A 33 13.08 -1.24 1.79
CA GLY A 33 14.13 -1.73 2.67
C GLY A 33 14.51 -3.18 2.37
N ALA A 34 13.54 -4.06 2.07
CA ALA A 34 13.82 -5.44 1.67
C ALA A 34 14.59 -5.51 0.35
N VAL A 35 14.29 -4.64 -0.63
CA VAL A 35 15.07 -4.53 -1.87
C VAL A 35 16.52 -4.14 -1.56
N MET A 36 16.71 -3.12 -0.72
CA MET A 36 18.06 -2.67 -0.32
C MET A 36 18.82 -3.74 0.44
N VAL A 37 18.18 -4.41 1.41
CA VAL A 37 18.79 -5.50 2.19
C VAL A 37 19.13 -6.68 1.29
N ASN A 38 18.28 -6.99 0.30
CA ASN A 38 18.58 -8.04 -0.68
C ASN A 38 19.87 -7.73 -1.44
N ASP A 39 20.06 -6.49 -1.89
CA ASP A 39 21.29 -6.05 -2.56
C ASP A 39 22.52 -6.12 -1.65
N ILE A 40 22.43 -5.54 -0.43
CA ILE A 40 23.52 -5.55 0.57
C ILE A 40 23.95 -6.98 0.93
N THR A 41 22.99 -7.89 1.02
CA THR A 41 23.24 -9.27 1.42
C THR A 41 23.61 -10.18 0.24
N GLY A 42 23.76 -9.65 -0.98
CA GLY A 42 24.11 -10.45 -2.16
C GLY A 42 23.01 -11.43 -2.56
N GLY A 43 21.74 -11.05 -2.43
CA GLY A 43 20.58 -11.81 -2.89
C GLY A 43 19.95 -12.76 -1.87
N ARG A 44 20.32 -12.70 -0.60
CA ARG A 44 19.85 -13.67 0.43
C ARG A 44 18.36 -13.54 0.76
N VAL A 45 17.78 -12.35 0.61
CA VAL A 45 16.33 -12.15 0.81
C VAL A 45 15.54 -12.79 -0.33
N THR A 46 16.12 -12.85 -1.54
CA THR A 46 15.53 -13.34 -2.79
C THR A 46 14.36 -12.49 -3.30
N HIS A 47 14.05 -12.61 -4.59
CA HIS A 47 12.88 -11.95 -5.20
C HIS A 47 11.58 -12.29 -4.46
N ALA A 48 11.40 -13.58 -4.16
CA ALA A 48 10.22 -14.04 -3.42
C ALA A 48 10.14 -13.44 -2.02
N GLY A 49 11.26 -13.31 -1.29
CA GLY A 49 11.26 -12.69 0.03
C GLY A 49 10.94 -11.19 0.00
N VAL A 50 11.42 -10.46 -1.02
CA VAL A 50 11.07 -9.05 -1.24
C VAL A 50 9.57 -8.91 -1.47
N ALA A 51 9.02 -9.69 -2.40
CA ALA A 51 7.60 -9.64 -2.73
C ALA A 51 6.70 -10.02 -1.53
N MET A 52 7.09 -11.05 -0.78
CA MET A 52 6.40 -11.42 0.46
C MET A 52 6.48 -10.31 1.51
N THR A 53 7.59 -9.57 1.59
CA THR A 53 7.70 -8.43 2.54
C THR A 53 6.68 -7.35 2.23
N PHE A 54 6.50 -6.98 0.96
CA PHE A 54 5.48 -6.02 0.53
C PHE A 54 4.05 -6.50 0.90
N GLY A 55 3.73 -7.77 0.65
CA GLY A 55 2.40 -8.28 0.99
C GLY A 55 2.15 -8.40 2.49
N LEU A 56 3.14 -8.90 3.25
CA LEU A 56 3.01 -9.08 4.70
C LEU A 56 2.88 -7.73 5.42
N VAL A 57 3.64 -6.71 5.03
CA VAL A 57 3.53 -5.39 5.69
C VAL A 57 2.15 -4.77 5.45
N ILE A 58 1.60 -4.89 4.23
CA ILE A 58 0.23 -4.46 3.94
C ILE A 58 -0.79 -5.21 4.80
N MET A 59 -0.69 -6.54 4.85
CA MET A 59 -1.59 -7.37 5.68
C MET A 59 -1.55 -6.92 7.15
N VAL A 60 -0.34 -6.78 7.72
CA VAL A 60 -0.17 -6.39 9.12
C VAL A 60 -0.72 -4.98 9.37
N MET A 61 -0.46 -4.02 8.49
CA MET A 61 -0.96 -2.65 8.64
C MET A 61 -2.47 -2.55 8.47
N ILE A 62 -3.08 -3.32 7.56
CA ILE A 62 -4.55 -3.38 7.42
C ILE A 62 -5.18 -3.87 8.72
N TYR A 63 -4.64 -4.93 9.33
CA TYR A 63 -5.17 -5.44 10.58
C TYR A 63 -4.92 -4.49 11.76
N ALA A 64 -3.79 -3.80 11.78
CA ALA A 64 -3.44 -2.87 12.85
C ALA A 64 -4.26 -1.57 12.79
N THR A 65 -4.43 -0.97 11.61
CA THR A 65 -4.96 0.41 11.48
C THR A 65 -6.20 0.54 10.58
N GLY A 66 -6.65 -0.53 9.94
CA GLY A 66 -7.82 -0.50 9.04
C GLY A 66 -9.11 -0.05 9.70
N HIS A 67 -9.31 -0.36 10.99
CA HIS A 67 -10.45 0.13 11.77
C HIS A 67 -10.40 1.63 12.08
N ILE A 68 -9.23 2.28 11.88
CA ILE A 68 -9.02 3.71 12.14
C ILE A 68 -9.28 4.50 10.86
N SER A 69 -8.59 4.17 9.75
CA SER A 69 -8.60 4.95 8.51
C SER A 69 -9.21 4.27 7.29
N GLY A 70 -9.54 2.98 7.37
CA GLY A 70 -9.84 2.16 6.19
C GLY A 70 -8.59 1.58 5.50
N ALA A 71 -7.38 1.92 5.97
CA ALA A 71 -6.10 1.38 5.50
C ALA A 71 -5.89 1.48 3.98
N HIS A 72 -5.97 2.69 3.43
CA HIS A 72 -5.72 2.89 2.00
C HIS A 72 -4.22 2.79 1.68
N PHE A 73 -3.38 3.43 2.49
CA PHE A 73 -1.92 3.55 2.42
C PHE A 73 -1.36 4.00 1.06
N ASN A 74 -2.22 4.41 0.15
CA ASN A 74 -1.93 4.66 -1.24
C ASN A 74 -2.88 5.75 -1.80
N PRO A 75 -2.34 6.80 -2.45
CA PRO A 75 -3.15 7.84 -3.06
C PRO A 75 -4.15 7.33 -4.10
N VAL A 76 -3.76 6.36 -4.93
CA VAL A 76 -4.61 5.78 -5.97
C VAL A 76 -5.78 5.01 -5.36
N VAL A 77 -5.52 4.23 -4.31
CA VAL A 77 -6.59 3.51 -3.57
C VAL A 77 -7.57 4.51 -2.97
N THR A 78 -7.06 5.59 -2.36
CA THR A 78 -7.87 6.66 -1.77
C THR A 78 -8.78 7.34 -2.80
N VAL A 79 -8.21 7.71 -3.95
CA VAL A 79 -8.95 8.33 -5.06
C VAL A 79 -9.96 7.36 -5.67
N ALA A 80 -9.61 6.08 -5.83
CA ALA A 80 -10.51 5.07 -6.36
C ALA A 80 -11.72 4.85 -5.44
N PHE A 81 -11.53 4.76 -4.12
CA PHE A 81 -12.64 4.66 -3.17
C PHE A 81 -13.55 5.89 -3.21
N ALA A 82 -12.96 7.09 -3.35
CA ALA A 82 -13.74 8.31 -3.48
C ALA A 82 -14.55 8.35 -4.80
N SER A 83 -13.95 7.88 -5.89
CA SER A 83 -14.59 7.78 -7.21
C SER A 83 -15.74 6.77 -7.24
N LEU A 84 -15.64 5.71 -6.44
CA LEU A 84 -16.71 4.72 -6.25
C LEU A 84 -17.79 5.15 -5.24
N GLY A 85 -17.71 6.38 -4.72
CA GLY A 85 -18.65 6.90 -3.71
C GLY A 85 -18.53 6.23 -2.33
N ARG A 86 -17.41 5.53 -2.08
CA ARG A 86 -17.14 4.78 -0.83
C ARG A 86 -16.29 5.57 0.16
N PHE A 87 -15.74 6.71 -0.26
CA PHE A 87 -14.95 7.58 0.60
C PHE A 87 -15.25 9.05 0.28
N PRO A 88 -15.39 9.93 1.29
CA PRO A 88 -15.72 11.33 1.05
C PRO A 88 -14.56 12.09 0.39
N TRP A 89 -14.82 12.66 -0.79
CA TRP A 89 -13.85 13.47 -1.56
C TRP A 89 -13.16 14.56 -0.73
N ARG A 90 -13.86 15.14 0.25
CA ARG A 90 -13.32 16.20 1.13
C ARG A 90 -12.14 15.72 2.00
N ARG A 91 -12.03 14.42 2.28
CA ARG A 91 -10.94 13.83 3.09
C ARG A 91 -9.73 13.39 2.24
N VAL A 92 -9.92 13.21 0.93
CA VAL A 92 -8.88 12.73 0.00
C VAL A 92 -7.60 13.57 0.07
N PRO A 93 -7.63 14.92 0.05
CA PRO A 93 -6.38 15.70 0.10
C PRO A 93 -5.55 15.42 1.36
N GLY A 94 -6.20 15.27 2.52
CA GLY A 94 -5.52 14.97 3.78
C GLY A 94 -4.84 13.61 3.78
N TYR A 95 -5.54 12.58 3.27
CA TYR A 95 -4.98 11.24 3.10
C TYR A 95 -3.77 11.25 2.15
N VAL A 96 -3.91 11.87 0.97
CA VAL A 96 -2.84 11.92 -0.03
C VAL A 96 -1.60 12.63 0.52
N VAL A 97 -1.76 13.77 1.20
CA VAL A 97 -0.64 14.49 1.82
C VAL A 97 0.03 13.65 2.91
N GLY A 98 -0.75 12.98 3.76
CA GLY A 98 -0.22 12.09 4.79
C GLY A 98 0.57 10.91 4.21
N GLN A 99 0.01 10.25 3.19
CA GLN A 99 0.63 9.11 2.50
C GLN A 99 1.93 9.53 1.79
N VAL A 100 1.90 10.60 0.99
CA VAL A 100 3.09 11.08 0.27
C VAL A 100 4.17 11.56 1.24
N GLY A 101 3.81 12.30 2.27
CA GLY A 101 4.75 12.76 3.30
C GLY A 101 5.41 11.59 4.04
N ALA A 102 4.63 10.57 4.41
CA ALA A 102 5.14 9.37 5.07
C ALA A 102 6.04 8.53 4.16
N ALA A 103 5.70 8.39 2.87
CA ALA A 103 6.53 7.69 1.89
C ALA A 103 7.89 8.37 1.71
N LEU A 104 7.90 9.70 1.59
CA LEU A 104 9.14 10.48 1.50
C LEU A 104 9.98 10.35 2.78
N PHE A 105 9.33 10.37 3.95
CA PHE A 105 10.01 10.19 5.22
C PHE A 105 10.61 8.79 5.37
N ALA A 106 9.91 7.73 4.93
CA ALA A 106 10.43 6.37 4.89
C ALA A 106 11.64 6.25 3.95
N ALA A 107 11.56 6.82 2.76
CA ALA A 107 12.68 6.84 1.81
C ALA A 107 13.91 7.59 2.37
N LEU A 108 13.69 8.71 3.06
CA LEU A 108 14.76 9.43 3.75
C LEU A 108 15.38 8.59 4.87
N ALA A 109 14.56 7.92 5.69
CA ALA A 109 15.04 7.04 6.75
C ALA A 109 15.89 5.89 6.17
N LEU A 110 15.42 5.23 5.12
CA LEU A 110 16.18 4.20 4.41
C LEU A 110 17.51 4.74 3.86
N ARG A 111 17.50 5.94 3.27
CA ARG A 111 18.72 6.59 2.78
C ARG A 111 19.74 6.83 3.88
N LEU A 112 19.30 7.24 5.06
CA LEU A 112 20.18 7.47 6.21
C LEU A 112 20.75 6.17 6.79
N ILE A 113 19.99 5.07 6.73
CA ILE A 113 20.40 3.78 7.30
C ILE A 113 21.29 2.98 6.33
N PHE A 114 20.93 2.94 5.04
CA PHE A 114 21.52 2.04 4.04
C PHE A 114 22.17 2.76 2.86
N GLY A 115 22.25 4.10 2.89
CA GLY A 115 22.79 4.89 1.78
C GLY A 115 21.87 4.86 0.55
N THR A 116 22.45 4.94 -0.65
CA THR A 116 21.70 4.96 -1.92
C THR A 116 21.64 3.59 -2.61
N THR A 117 21.88 2.52 -1.85
CA THR A 117 21.90 1.14 -2.33
C THR A 117 20.60 0.78 -3.06
N ALA A 118 20.69 0.01 -4.15
CA ALA A 118 19.55 -0.38 -4.99
C ALA A 118 18.58 0.78 -5.35
N ASN A 119 19.09 2.01 -5.53
CA ASN A 119 18.28 3.21 -5.78
C ASN A 119 17.15 3.42 -4.75
N LEU A 120 17.39 3.08 -3.48
CA LEU A 120 16.39 3.14 -2.40
C LEU A 120 15.16 2.25 -2.65
N GLY A 121 15.29 1.20 -3.47
CA GLY A 121 14.17 0.35 -3.87
C GLY A 121 13.18 1.02 -4.82
N ALA A 122 13.61 2.02 -5.59
CA ALA A 122 12.80 2.68 -6.59
C ALA A 122 12.40 1.73 -7.73
N THR A 123 11.15 1.83 -8.18
CA THR A 123 10.64 1.05 -9.32
C THR A 123 11.14 1.65 -10.63
N HIS A 124 11.93 0.87 -11.38
CA HIS A 124 12.44 1.27 -12.69
C HIS A 124 11.91 0.31 -13.77
N PRO A 125 11.37 0.83 -14.89
CA PRO A 125 10.89 -0.02 -15.97
C PRO A 125 12.04 -0.82 -16.58
N SER A 126 11.91 -2.15 -16.57
CA SER A 126 12.77 -3.06 -17.30
C SER A 126 12.17 -3.32 -18.69
N GLY A 127 12.70 -2.64 -19.72
CA GLY A 127 12.25 -2.80 -21.10
C GLY A 127 11.41 -1.64 -21.65
N PRO A 128 10.59 -1.87 -22.69
CA PRO A 128 9.81 -0.81 -23.32
C PRO A 128 8.80 -0.19 -22.36
N LEU A 129 8.74 1.14 -22.32
CA LEU A 129 7.82 1.89 -21.45
C LEU A 129 6.36 1.45 -21.61
N SER A 130 5.92 1.14 -22.83
CA SER A 130 4.55 0.67 -23.10
C SER A 130 4.24 -0.66 -22.44
N ALA A 131 5.21 -1.58 -22.39
CA ALA A 131 5.05 -2.88 -21.74
C ALA A 131 4.97 -2.73 -20.22
N SER A 132 5.85 -1.91 -19.63
CA SER A 132 5.82 -1.63 -18.18
C SER A 132 4.50 -0.94 -17.76
N ILE A 133 4.03 0.06 -18.52
CA ILE A 133 2.73 0.70 -18.27
C ILE A 133 1.58 -0.31 -18.36
N GLY A 134 1.61 -1.18 -19.39
CA GLY A 134 0.60 -2.23 -19.57
C GLY A 134 0.57 -3.21 -18.38
N LEU A 135 1.75 -3.65 -17.93
CA LEU A 135 1.89 -4.54 -16.78
C LEU A 135 1.36 -3.89 -15.50
N GLU A 136 1.82 -2.69 -15.18
CA GLU A 136 1.38 -1.93 -13.99
C GLU A 136 -0.13 -1.69 -13.98
N THR A 137 -0.72 -1.42 -15.14
CA THR A 137 -2.17 -1.25 -15.29
C THR A 137 -2.92 -2.53 -14.94
N VAL A 138 -2.45 -3.69 -15.43
CA VAL A 138 -3.07 -4.99 -15.16
C VAL A 138 -2.92 -5.38 -13.69
N LEU A 139 -1.73 -5.21 -13.12
CA LEU A 139 -1.49 -5.53 -11.71
C LEU A 139 -2.31 -4.63 -10.77
N THR A 140 -2.37 -3.33 -11.06
CA THR A 140 -3.19 -2.37 -10.30
C THR A 140 -4.68 -2.68 -10.43
N PHE A 141 -5.14 -3.11 -11.62
CA PHE A 141 -6.53 -3.55 -11.81
C PHE A 141 -6.88 -4.72 -10.89
N PHE A 142 -6.04 -5.76 -10.82
CA PHE A 142 -6.28 -6.90 -9.92
C PHE A 142 -6.24 -6.49 -8.44
N LEU A 143 -5.29 -5.64 -8.06
CA LEU A 143 -5.23 -5.09 -6.70
C LEU A 143 -6.53 -4.35 -6.35
N MET A 144 -6.98 -3.43 -7.20
CA MET A 144 -8.20 -2.66 -6.96
C MET A 144 -9.46 -3.55 -6.99
N PHE A 145 -9.51 -4.55 -7.87
CA PHE A 145 -10.59 -5.52 -7.90
C PHE A 145 -10.70 -6.28 -6.56
N VAL A 146 -9.58 -6.80 -6.04
CA VAL A 146 -9.57 -7.51 -4.75
C VAL A 146 -9.95 -6.58 -3.61
N ILE A 147 -9.31 -5.40 -3.52
CA ILE A 147 -9.61 -4.43 -2.45
C ILE A 147 -11.11 -4.08 -2.44
N THR A 148 -11.68 -3.76 -3.60
CA THR A 148 -13.08 -3.35 -3.69
C THR A 148 -14.05 -4.49 -3.41
N ALA A 149 -13.70 -5.72 -3.78
CA ALA A 149 -14.51 -6.91 -3.52
C ALA A 149 -14.54 -7.26 -2.03
N VAL A 150 -13.39 -7.26 -1.36
CA VAL A 150 -13.33 -7.60 0.08
C VAL A 150 -13.83 -6.47 0.97
N ALA A 151 -13.72 -5.21 0.54
CA ALA A 151 -14.27 -4.07 1.25
C ALA A 151 -15.81 -4.03 1.26
N THR A 152 -16.50 -4.78 0.38
CA THR A 152 -17.98 -4.82 0.30
C THR A 152 -18.65 -5.95 1.07
N GLY A 153 -17.88 -6.86 1.64
CA GLY A 153 -18.42 -8.08 2.26
C GLY A 153 -18.89 -7.90 3.69
N ALA A 154 -20.03 -8.51 4.04
CA ALA A 154 -20.53 -8.62 5.41
C ALA A 154 -19.43 -8.99 6.43
N ARG A 155 -19.54 -8.48 7.67
CA ARG A 155 -18.56 -8.56 8.79
C ARG A 155 -17.64 -9.80 8.89
N ALA A 156 -18.07 -10.98 8.45
CA ALA A 156 -17.24 -12.18 8.36
C ALA A 156 -16.04 -12.03 7.39
N GLN A 157 -16.19 -11.30 6.26
CA GLN A 157 -15.14 -11.08 5.26
C GLN A 157 -14.07 -10.06 5.71
N GLY A 158 -14.41 -9.17 6.65
CA GLY A 158 -13.46 -8.21 7.22
C GLY A 158 -12.27 -8.86 7.94
N SER A 159 -12.44 -10.09 8.45
CA SER A 159 -11.35 -10.85 9.08
C SER A 159 -10.28 -11.30 8.08
N MET A 160 -10.64 -11.55 6.82
CA MET A 160 -9.73 -12.03 5.78
C MET A 160 -9.27 -10.93 4.81
N ALA A 161 -9.79 -9.70 4.94
CA ALA A 161 -9.47 -8.59 4.05
C ALA A 161 -7.95 -8.29 4.00
N GLY A 162 -7.28 -8.28 5.16
CA GLY A 162 -5.84 -8.07 5.23
C GLY A 162 -5.04 -9.15 4.49
N VAL A 163 -5.39 -10.43 4.68
CA VAL A 163 -4.75 -11.56 3.97
C VAL A 163 -4.99 -11.46 2.46
N ALA A 164 -6.21 -11.16 2.01
CA ALA A 164 -6.54 -11.08 0.59
C ALA A 164 -5.81 -9.93 -0.11
N ILE A 165 -5.82 -8.74 0.49
CA ILE A 165 -5.16 -7.55 -0.08
C ILE A 165 -3.64 -7.71 -0.02
N GLY A 166 -3.09 -8.11 1.13
CA GLY A 166 -1.65 -8.36 1.27
C GLY A 166 -1.15 -9.46 0.34
N GLY A 167 -1.90 -10.57 0.19
CA GLY A 167 -1.60 -11.62 -0.77
C GLY A 167 -1.59 -11.13 -2.21
N THR A 168 -2.51 -10.24 -2.58
CA THR A 168 -2.56 -9.64 -3.92
C THR A 168 -1.36 -8.73 -4.17
N VAL A 169 -0.93 -7.95 -3.16
CA VAL A 169 0.30 -7.16 -3.24
C VAL A 169 1.53 -8.03 -3.38
N ALA A 170 1.64 -9.13 -2.62
CA ALA A 170 2.74 -10.09 -2.77
C ALA A 170 2.76 -10.72 -4.17
N LEU A 171 1.60 -11.12 -4.70
CA LEU A 171 1.49 -11.68 -6.05
C LEU A 171 1.86 -10.66 -7.13
N ALA A 172 1.42 -9.41 -6.97
CA ALA A 172 1.78 -8.33 -7.88
C ALA A 172 3.30 -8.09 -7.88
N ALA A 173 3.94 -8.05 -6.71
CA ALA A 173 5.40 -7.90 -6.62
C ALA A 173 6.15 -9.14 -7.16
N LEU A 174 5.67 -10.35 -6.88
CA LEU A 174 6.25 -11.59 -7.41
C LEU A 174 6.27 -11.61 -8.93
N PHE A 175 5.19 -11.14 -9.55
CA PHE A 175 5.03 -11.14 -11.00
C PHE A 175 5.65 -9.91 -11.69
N GLY A 176 5.49 -8.74 -11.07
CA GLY A 176 5.87 -7.44 -11.63
C GLY A 176 7.36 -7.14 -11.58
N GLY A 177 8.07 -7.66 -10.56
CA GLY A 177 9.45 -7.27 -10.27
C GLY A 177 9.52 -6.19 -9.21
#